data_AF-A0A3D5VEX3-F1
#
_entry.id   AF-A0A3D5VEX3-F1
#
_cell.length_a   1.000
_cell.length_b   1.000
_cell.length_c   1.000
_cell.angle_alpha   90.00
_cell.angle_beta   90.00
_cell.angle_gamma   90.00
#
_symmetry.space_group_name_H-M   'P 1'
#
loop_
_entity.id
_entity.type
_entity.pdbx_description
1 polymer ?
#
loop_
_entity_poly.entity_id
_entity_poly.type
_entity_poly.pdbx_seq_one_letter_code
_entity_poly.pdbx_strand_id
1 'polypeptide(L)'
;MAEKDLWENTFRDEIFHHLLKAGYQESERAGYIYKNALDTDKLFAFLEATQAEELEKLKSAYGSSYKERFIKLLCDKIDNRGLLTALNEWVEDYA
;
A
#
# COMPACT_ATOMS: atom_id res chain seq x y z
N MET A 1 1.18 -5.61 -37.86
CA MET A 1 2.02 -6.70 -37.35
C MET A 1 2.95 -6.06 -36.34
N ALA A 2 2.82 -6.44 -35.07
CA ALA A 2 3.48 -5.80 -33.94
C ALA A 2 4.96 -6.15 -33.94
N GLU A 3 5.77 -5.26 -34.52
CA GLU A 3 7.21 -5.37 -34.55
C GLU A 3 7.78 -4.34 -33.56
N LYS A 4 8.63 -4.84 -32.65
CA LYS A 4 9.31 -4.13 -31.53
C LYS A 4 8.51 -3.87 -30.26
N ASP A 5 8.38 -4.91 -29.44
CA ASP A 5 8.26 -4.74 -27.99
C ASP A 5 9.01 -5.84 -27.20
N LEU A 6 9.85 -6.63 -27.86
CA LEU A 6 10.50 -7.80 -27.26
C LEU A 6 11.56 -7.40 -26.22
N TRP A 7 12.25 -6.28 -26.43
CA TRP A 7 13.35 -5.88 -25.55
C TRP A 7 12.85 -5.25 -24.26
N GLU A 8 11.83 -4.39 -24.34
CA GLU A 8 11.27 -3.71 -23.16
C GLU A 8 10.49 -4.70 -22.27
N ASN A 9 9.73 -5.63 -22.87
CA ASN A 9 9.09 -6.70 -22.12
C ASN A 9 10.12 -7.61 -21.44
N THR A 10 11.17 -8.05 -22.14
CA THR A 10 12.22 -8.90 -21.54
C THR A 10 12.96 -8.17 -20.41
N PHE A 11 13.33 -6.91 -20.63
CA PHE A 11 14.01 -6.09 -19.63
C PHE A 11 13.14 -5.83 -18.39
N ARG A 12 11.85 -5.50 -18.59
CA ARG A 12 10.87 -5.39 -17.50
C ARG A 12 10.80 -6.70 -16.71
N ASP A 13 10.68 -7.83 -17.41
CA ASP A 13 10.53 -9.13 -16.77
C ASP A 13 11.80 -9.50 -15.99
N GLU A 14 13.00 -9.21 -16.50
CA GLU A 14 14.26 -9.41 -15.77
C GLU A 14 14.31 -8.61 -14.47
N ILE A 15 13.98 -7.31 -14.51
CA ILE A 15 13.90 -6.46 -13.31
C ILE A 15 12.87 -7.01 -12.34
N PHE A 16 11.68 -7.35 -12.84
CA PHE A 16 10.58 -7.87 -12.05
C PHE A 16 10.98 -9.15 -11.31
N HIS A 17 11.52 -10.15 -12.02
CA HIS A 17 11.98 -11.39 -11.40
C HIS A 17 13.16 -11.18 -10.44
N HIS A 18 14.04 -10.21 -10.71
CA HIS A 18 15.11 -9.86 -9.79
C HIS A 18 14.57 -9.30 -8.47
N LEU A 19 13.60 -8.37 -8.53
CA LEU A 19 12.96 -7.80 -7.34
C LEU A 19 12.23 -8.88 -6.54
N LEU A 20 11.49 -9.79 -7.20
CA LEU A 20 10.84 -10.90 -6.51
C LEU A 20 11.83 -11.78 -5.75
N LYS A 21 12.99 -12.10 -6.36
CA LYS A 21 14.06 -12.86 -5.69
C LYS A 21 14.70 -12.10 -4.52
N ALA A 22 14.70 -10.77 -4.56
CA ALA A 22 15.17 -9.91 -3.49
C ALA A 22 14.16 -9.73 -2.33
N GLY A 23 12.97 -10.35 -2.43
CA GLY A 23 11.95 -10.32 -1.39
C GLY A 23 10.84 -9.27 -1.60
N TYR A 24 10.83 -8.59 -2.74
CA TYR A 24 9.68 -7.77 -3.13
C TYR A 24 8.48 -8.67 -3.44
N GLN A 25 7.28 -8.13 -3.24
CA GLN A 25 6.05 -8.82 -3.57
C GLN A 25 5.44 -8.25 -4.85
N GLU A 26 4.96 -9.13 -5.71
CA GLU A 26 4.13 -8.75 -6.85
C GLU A 26 2.83 -8.09 -6.37
N SER A 27 2.42 -7.07 -7.11
CA SER A 27 1.17 -6.34 -6.92
C SER A 27 0.43 -6.29 -8.26
N GLU A 28 -0.90 -6.27 -8.19
CA GLU A 28 -1.77 -6.11 -9.36
C GLU A 28 -2.32 -4.71 -9.44
N ARG A 29 -2.49 -4.21 -10.67
CA ARG A 29 -3.04 -2.87 -10.92
C ARG A 29 -4.41 -2.65 -10.28
N ALA A 30 -5.21 -3.71 -10.12
CA ALA A 30 -6.55 -3.63 -9.55
C ALA A 30 -6.55 -3.18 -8.08
N GLY A 31 -5.54 -3.56 -7.30
CA GLY A 31 -5.40 -3.17 -5.89
C GLY A 31 -4.83 -1.76 -5.71
N TYR A 32 -4.30 -1.15 -6.78
CA TYR A 32 -3.68 0.17 -6.73
C TYR A 32 -4.71 1.30 -6.92
N ILE A 33 -4.92 2.08 -5.87
CA ILE A 33 -5.82 3.23 -5.86
C ILE A 33 -5.03 4.50 -6.19
N TYR A 34 -5.09 4.91 -7.46
CA TYR A 34 -4.35 6.08 -7.98
C TYR A 34 -4.56 7.35 -7.15
N LYS A 35 -5.81 7.60 -6.69
CA LYS A 35 -6.15 8.78 -5.88
C LYS A 35 -5.28 8.92 -4.63
N ASN A 36 -4.93 7.79 -4.01
CA ASN A 36 -4.19 7.75 -2.76
C ASN A 36 -2.72 7.38 -2.97
N ALA A 37 -2.33 7.02 -4.20
CA ALA A 37 -1.03 6.44 -4.54
C ALA A 37 -0.64 5.22 -3.69
N LEU A 38 -1.62 4.37 -3.37
CA LEU A 38 -1.45 3.21 -2.50
C LEU A 38 -2.05 1.94 -3.12
N ASP A 39 -1.35 0.82 -2.94
CA ASP A 39 -1.95 -0.51 -3.06
C ASP A 39 -2.66 -0.83 -1.74
N THR A 40 -4.00 -0.75 -1.74
CA THR A 40 -4.77 -0.92 -0.51
C THR A 40 -4.78 -2.37 -0.04
N ASP A 41 -4.72 -3.33 -0.96
CA ASP A 41 -4.76 -4.75 -0.60
C ASP A 41 -3.45 -5.15 0.10
N LYS A 42 -2.31 -4.71 -0.44
CA LYS A 42 -1.01 -4.93 0.20
C LYS A 42 -0.87 -4.18 1.52
N LEU A 43 -1.39 -2.95 1.60
CA LEU A 43 -1.38 -2.18 2.84
C LEU A 43 -2.14 -2.89 3.95
N PHE A 44 -3.39 -3.33 3.70
CA PHE A 44 -4.17 -3.99 4.75
C PHE A 44 -3.66 -5.40 5.07
N ALA A 45 -3.15 -6.15 4.08
CA ALA A 45 -2.47 -7.41 4.36
C ALA A 45 -1.24 -7.21 5.27
N PHE A 46 -0.46 -6.15 5.05
CA PHE A 46 0.66 -5.79 5.91
C PHE A 46 0.20 -5.42 7.34
N LEU A 47 -0.84 -4.61 7.47
CA LEU A 47 -1.39 -4.20 8.78
C LEU A 47 -1.98 -5.38 9.54
N GLU A 48 -2.71 -6.28 8.87
CA GLU A 48 -3.22 -7.52 9.46
C GLU A 48 -2.08 -8.42 9.94
N ALA A 49 -0.97 -8.51 9.17
CA ALA A 49 0.18 -9.34 9.54
C ALA A 49 1.02 -8.76 10.68
N THR A 50 1.06 -7.43 10.83
CA THR A 50 2.00 -6.76 11.74
C THR A 50 1.34 -6.10 12.96
N GLN A 51 0.07 -5.71 12.84
CA GLN A 51 -0.64 -4.84 13.78
C GLN A 51 -2.13 -5.24 13.92
N ALA A 52 -2.42 -6.54 13.89
CA ALA A 52 -3.80 -7.07 13.92
C ALA A 52 -4.68 -6.50 15.06
N GLU A 53 -4.11 -6.39 16.26
CA GLU A 53 -4.86 -5.92 17.44
C GLU A 53 -5.28 -4.46 17.31
N GLU A 54 -4.41 -3.59 16.80
CA GLU A 54 -4.74 -2.17 16.59
C GLU A 54 -5.72 -2.00 15.43
N LEU A 55 -5.58 -2.80 14.37
CA LEU A 55 -6.51 -2.80 13.26
C LEU A 55 -7.92 -3.23 13.70
N GLU A 56 -8.03 -4.21 14.60
CA GLU A 56 -9.33 -4.66 15.12
C GLU A 56 -10.00 -3.59 16.02
N LYS A 57 -9.22 -2.80 16.76
CA LYS A 57 -9.76 -1.63 17.50
C LYS A 57 -10.35 -0.61 16.53
N LEU A 58 -9.63 -0.29 15.45
CA LEU A 58 -10.12 0.62 14.42
C LEU A 58 -11.39 0.08 13.74
N LYS A 59 -11.40 -1.22 13.43
CA LYS A 59 -12.55 -1.90 12.84
C LYS A 59 -13.76 -1.92 13.78
N SER A 60 -13.53 -2.10 15.08
CA SER A 60 -14.59 -2.05 16.10
C SER A 60 -15.23 -0.66 16.20
N ALA A 61 -14.44 0.42 16.02
CA ALA A 61 -14.94 1.79 16.07
C ALA A 61 -15.70 2.21 14.79
N TYR A 62 -15.21 1.80 13.61
CA TYR A 62 -15.68 2.32 12.32
C TYR A 62 -16.45 1.29 11.45
N GLY A 63 -16.56 0.04 11.91
CA GLY A 63 -17.27 -1.03 11.21
C GLY A 63 -16.75 -1.23 9.79
N SER A 64 -17.63 -1.21 8.80
CA SER A 64 -17.25 -1.37 7.38
C SER A 64 -16.41 -0.21 6.82
N SER A 65 -16.41 0.95 7.48
CA SER A 65 -15.72 2.16 7.00
C SER A 65 -14.28 2.32 7.52
N TYR A 66 -13.76 1.33 8.27
CA TYR A 66 -12.45 1.41 8.90
C TYR A 66 -11.31 1.57 7.89
N LYS A 67 -11.44 0.96 6.70
CA LYS A 67 -10.42 1.04 5.65
C LYS A 67 -10.31 2.46 5.11
N GLU A 68 -11.44 3.06 4.77
CA GLU A 68 -11.52 4.44 4.30
C GLU A 68 -11.01 5.43 5.36
N ARG A 69 -11.34 5.18 6.64
CA ARG A 69 -10.85 5.98 7.77
C ARG A 69 -9.33 5.92 7.87
N PHE A 70 -8.74 4.72 7.88
CA PHE A 70 -7.29 4.55 7.99
C PHE A 70 -6.55 5.22 6.83
N ILE A 71 -7.00 4.99 5.59
CA ILE A 71 -6.39 5.59 4.41
C ILE A 71 -6.41 7.11 4.52
N LYS A 72 -7.54 7.69 4.94
CA LYS A 72 -7.64 9.14 5.14
C LYS A 72 -6.63 9.65 6.17
N LEU A 73 -6.55 9.01 7.34
CA LEU A 73 -5.61 9.41 8.39
C LEU A 73 -4.14 9.33 7.91
N LEU A 74 -3.79 8.26 7.19
CA LEU A 74 -2.46 8.08 6.65
C LEU A 74 -2.13 9.15 5.60
N CYS A 75 -3.02 9.38 4.62
CA CYS A 75 -2.84 10.41 3.60
C CYS A 75 -2.75 11.81 4.24
N ASP A 76 -3.67 12.16 5.14
CA ASP A 76 -3.66 13.45 5.84
C ASP A 76 -2.34 13.62 6.62
N LYS A 77 -1.79 12.56 7.23
CA LYS A 77 -0.50 12.61 7.93
C LYS A 77 0.68 12.83 6.97
N ILE A 78 0.70 12.12 5.84
CA ILE A 78 1.73 12.28 4.80
C ILE A 78 1.69 13.71 4.25
N ASP A 79 0.50 14.24 3.95
CA ASP A 79 0.33 15.58 3.41
C ASP A 79 0.80 16.67 4.38
N ASN A 80 0.50 16.51 5.67
CA ASN A 80 0.82 17.53 6.68
C ASN A 80 2.25 17.43 7.24
N ARG A 81 2.85 16.23 7.28
CA ARG A 81 4.14 16.00 7.97
C ARG A 81 5.24 15.44 7.07
N GLY A 82 4.92 15.10 5.84
CA GLY A 82 5.81 14.44 4.89
C GLY A 82 5.89 12.92 5.10
N LEU A 83 6.19 12.21 4.02
CA LEU A 83 6.21 10.74 3.98
C LEU A 83 7.13 10.12 5.03
N LEU A 84 8.37 10.59 5.14
CA LEU A 84 9.35 10.00 6.07
C LEU A 84 8.89 10.14 7.53
N THR A 85 8.33 11.28 7.91
CA THR A 85 7.79 11.48 9.25
C THR A 85 6.58 10.59 9.48
N ALA A 86 5.69 10.49 8.50
CA ALA A 86 4.48 9.66 8.60
C ALA A 86 4.80 8.17 8.80
N LEU A 87 5.87 7.66 8.17
CA LEU A 87 6.31 6.27 8.31
C LEU A 87 7.03 5.97 9.63
N ASN A 88 7.62 6.98 10.29
CA ASN A 88 8.38 6.79 11.54
C ASN A 88 7.53 6.95 12.81
N GLU A 89 6.23 7.19 12.67
CA GLU A 89 5.35 7.52 13.79
C GLU A 89 3.97 6.90 13.60
N TRP A 90 3.26 6.69 14.70
CA TRP A 90 1.90 6.12 14.71
C TRP A 90 0.89 6.92 13.90
N VAL A 91 0.07 6.22 13.09
CA VAL A 91 -1.16 6.81 12.53
C VAL A 91 -2.21 6.74 13.62
N GLU A 92 -2.45 7.88 14.27
CA GLU A 92 -3.33 7.97 15.43
C GLU A 92 -4.72 8.49 15.04
N ASP A 93 -5.76 7.91 15.64
CA ASP A 93 -7.12 8.42 15.56
C ASP A 93 -7.47 9.07 16.90
N TYR A 94 -7.67 10.39 16.92
CA TYR A 94 -8.03 11.16 18.13
C TYR A 94 -9.54 11.40 18.26
N ALA A 95 -10.36 10.72 17.46
CA ALA A 95 -11.82 10.85 17.49
C ALA A 95 -12.48 10.20 18.72
#